data_AF-A0A9E0TK08-F1
#
_entry.id   AF-A0A9E0TK08-F1
#
_cell.length_a   1.000
_cell.length_b   1.000
_cell.length_c   1.000
_cell.angle_alpha   90.00
_cell.angle_beta   90.00
_cell.angle_gamma   90.00
#
_symmetry.space_group_name_H-M   'P 1'
#
loop_
_entity.id
_entity.type
_entity.pdbx_description
1 polymer ?
#
loop_
_entity_poly.entity_id
_entity_poly.type
_entity_poly.pdbx_seq_one_letter_code
_entity_poly.pdbx_strand_id
1 'polypeptide(L)'
;MDSTQTSSALPPPVSPAQSAAVRRRNAVTIKLLFIAGLVLLLQVPLSLINNLREERAERRGFAKTPVEASVEEAAAKPGLEKTPKTEETMTKREIQEAGYHMTYRSLKYGVLVMGLVFTAFFLFEVLAGLRLHPVHYGLVGAALCLFYMALLALGEVLPPGLAYAGAAVASSALIVLYSAAILHGYGRAALIAGLLAAVHSTLYVVLRMDKYALLAGTAALFVALGAVMYFSRKVDWSSEETGRAVAS
;
A
#
# COMPACT_ATOMS: atom_id res chain seq x y z
N MET A 1 37.59 -29.20 -58.62
CA MET A 1 38.07 -28.70 -57.31
C MET A 1 37.67 -27.24 -57.25
N ASP A 2 36.52 -26.94 -56.66
CA ASP A 2 36.21 -25.54 -56.33
C ASP A 2 35.49 -25.54 -54.97
N SER A 3 36.29 -25.25 -53.95
CA SER A 3 35.88 -25.22 -52.56
C SER A 3 35.35 -23.83 -52.23
N THR A 4 34.03 -23.69 -52.20
CA THR A 4 33.33 -22.52 -51.66
C THR A 4 33.73 -22.30 -50.20
N GLN A 5 34.68 -21.38 -49.98
CA GLN A 5 34.95 -20.81 -48.66
C GLN A 5 33.81 -19.85 -48.31
N THR A 6 32.86 -20.33 -47.52
CA THR A 6 31.93 -19.49 -46.77
C THR A 6 32.72 -18.73 -45.71
N SER A 7 33.11 -17.50 -46.03
CA SER A 7 33.66 -16.54 -45.06
C SER A 7 32.60 -16.30 -43.96
N SER A 8 32.79 -16.97 -42.83
CA SER A 8 32.04 -16.76 -41.59
C SER A 8 32.36 -15.37 -41.07
N ALA A 9 31.69 -14.35 -41.60
CA ALA A 9 31.76 -13.00 -41.10
C ALA A 9 31.26 -12.98 -39.64
N LEU A 10 32.19 -12.79 -38.71
CA LEU A 10 31.91 -12.63 -37.29
C LEU A 10 30.92 -11.45 -37.12
N PRO A 11 29.80 -11.60 -36.40
CA PRO A 11 28.87 -10.50 -36.21
C PRO A 11 29.60 -9.31 -35.57
N PRO A 12 29.28 -8.06 -35.99
CA PRO A 12 29.97 -6.89 -35.49
C PRO A 12 29.83 -6.79 -33.96
N PRO A 13 30.88 -6.37 -33.24
CA PRO A 13 30.85 -6.27 -31.78
C PRO A 13 29.77 -5.28 -31.36
N VAL A 14 28.87 -5.71 -30.47
CA VAL A 14 27.83 -4.86 -29.89
C VAL A 14 28.46 -3.64 -29.21
N SER A 15 28.05 -2.45 -29.66
CA SER A 15 28.55 -1.18 -29.11
C SER A 15 28.20 -1.04 -27.62
N PRO A 16 29.10 -0.48 -26.78
CA PRO A 16 28.84 -0.27 -25.34
C PRO A 16 27.52 0.48 -25.06
N ALA A 17 27.13 1.39 -25.97
CA ALA A 17 25.88 2.15 -25.88
C ALA A 17 24.63 1.25 -26.04
N GLN A 18 24.66 0.30 -26.99
CA GLN A 18 23.57 -0.64 -27.21
C GLN A 18 23.42 -1.62 -26.03
N SER A 19 24.54 -2.04 -25.43
CA SER A 19 24.54 -2.88 -24.22
C SER A 19 23.96 -2.15 -22.99
N ALA A 20 24.24 -0.85 -22.84
CA ALA A 20 23.74 -0.05 -21.73
C ALA A 20 22.22 0.20 -21.81
N ALA A 21 21.70 0.49 -23.01
CA ALA A 21 20.28 0.69 -23.29
C ALA A 21 19.43 -0.54 -22.96
N VAL A 22 19.82 -1.70 -23.49
CA VAL A 22 19.15 -3.00 -23.24
C VAL A 22 19.21 -3.35 -21.75
N ARG A 23 20.34 -3.14 -21.09
CA ARG A 23 20.51 -3.39 -19.65
C ARG A 23 19.60 -2.49 -18.80
N ARG A 24 19.38 -1.23 -19.20
CA ARG A 24 18.50 -0.28 -18.48
C ARG A 24 17.02 -0.62 -18.64
N ARG A 25 16.60 -1.04 -19.84
CA ARG A 25 15.23 -1.49 -20.13
C ARG A 25 14.87 -2.77 -19.38
N ASN A 26 15.79 -3.74 -19.35
CA ASN A 26 15.61 -4.97 -18.57
C ASN A 26 15.53 -4.67 -17.07
N ALA A 27 16.28 -3.69 -16.55
CA ALA A 27 16.25 -3.33 -15.15
C ALA A 27 14.89 -2.76 -14.68
N VAL A 28 14.20 -1.96 -15.50
CA VAL A 28 12.87 -1.42 -15.14
C VAL A 28 11.81 -2.52 -15.16
N THR A 29 11.78 -3.34 -16.22
CA THR A 29 10.84 -4.47 -16.32
C THR A 29 11.03 -5.46 -15.18
N ILE A 30 12.29 -5.81 -14.86
CA ILE A 30 12.60 -6.68 -13.72
C ILE A 30 12.13 -6.07 -12.40
N LYS A 31 12.28 -4.76 -12.20
CA LYS A 31 11.78 -4.07 -11.00
C LYS A 31 10.26 -4.08 -10.91
N LEU A 32 9.55 -3.84 -12.01
CA LEU A 32 8.08 -3.89 -12.03
C LEU A 32 7.57 -5.31 -11.73
N LEU A 33 8.21 -6.33 -12.29
CA LEU A 33 7.91 -7.73 -11.98
C LEU A 33 8.23 -8.06 -10.52
N PHE A 34 9.33 -7.55 -9.97
CA PHE A 34 9.67 -7.71 -8.57
C PHE A 34 8.65 -7.04 -7.64
N ILE A 35 8.23 -5.80 -7.93
CA ILE A 35 7.19 -5.10 -7.16
C ILE A 35 5.86 -5.86 -7.25
N ALA A 36 5.48 -6.34 -8.44
CA ALA A 36 4.27 -7.15 -8.61
C ALA A 36 4.33 -8.46 -7.80
N GLY A 37 5.47 -9.17 -7.86
CA GLY A 37 5.70 -10.37 -7.06
C GLY A 37 5.70 -10.07 -5.55
N LEU A 38 6.24 -8.94 -5.13
CA LEU A 38 6.24 -8.49 -3.74
C LEU A 38 4.82 -8.18 -3.26
N VAL A 39 4.01 -7.49 -4.07
CA VAL A 39 2.59 -7.23 -3.74
C VAL A 39 1.83 -8.54 -3.58
N LEU A 40 2.07 -9.52 -4.45
CA LEU A 40 1.49 -10.86 -4.33
C LEU A 40 1.94 -11.58 -3.06
N LEU A 41 3.24 -11.52 -2.74
CA LEU A 41 3.80 -12.11 -1.52
C LEU A 41 3.16 -11.50 -0.26
N LEU A 42 2.97 -10.18 -0.25
CA LEU A 42 2.37 -9.46 0.87
C LEU A 42 0.86 -9.74 1.02
N GLN A 43 0.25 -10.45 0.07
CA GLN A 43 -1.13 -10.91 0.22
C GLN A 43 -1.28 -12.02 1.25
N VAL A 44 -0.22 -12.83 1.47
CA VAL A 44 -0.22 -13.88 2.49
C VAL A 44 -0.48 -13.33 3.89
N PRO A 45 0.29 -12.35 4.41
CA PRO A 45 0.02 -11.77 5.71
C PRO A 45 -1.30 -11.00 5.78
N LEU A 46 -1.75 -10.35 4.69
CA LEU A 46 -3.08 -9.72 4.65
C LEU A 46 -4.22 -10.75 4.78
N SER A 47 -4.07 -11.91 4.13
CA SER A 47 -4.99 -13.04 4.27
C SER A 47 -5.04 -13.56 5.71
N LEU A 48 -3.88 -13.68 6.37
CA LEU A 48 -3.83 -14.06 7.78
C LEU A 48 -4.59 -13.08 8.68
N ILE A 49 -4.43 -11.77 8.45
CA ILE A 49 -5.15 -10.73 9.21
C ILE A 49 -6.66 -10.84 8.98
N ASN A 50 -7.10 -11.14 7.75
CA ASN A 50 -8.51 -11.38 7.44
C ASN A 50 -9.06 -12.60 8.19
N ASN A 51 -8.31 -13.71 8.22
CA ASN A 51 -8.71 -14.93 8.91
C ASN A 51 -8.79 -14.71 10.42
N LEU A 52 -7.79 -14.08 11.02
CA LEU A 52 -7.79 -13.75 12.45
C LEU A 52 -8.94 -12.83 12.83
N ARG A 53 -9.29 -11.89 11.94
CA ARG A 53 -10.47 -11.05 12.11
C ARG A 53 -11.73 -11.91 12.05
N GLU A 54 -11.93 -12.71 11.03
CA GLU A 54 -13.15 -13.55 10.91
C GLU A 54 -13.37 -14.43 12.14
N GLU A 55 -12.31 -15.05 12.65
CA GLU A 55 -12.37 -15.84 13.87
C GLU A 55 -12.78 -15.00 15.10
N ARG A 56 -12.23 -13.78 15.24
CA ARG A 56 -12.61 -12.86 16.33
C ARG A 56 -14.03 -12.31 16.16
N ALA A 57 -14.49 -12.10 14.93
CA ALA A 57 -15.84 -11.64 14.62
C ALA A 57 -16.86 -12.72 14.97
N GLU A 58 -16.58 -13.97 14.62
CA GLU A 58 -17.44 -15.12 14.89
C GLU A 58 -17.53 -15.41 16.39
N ARG A 59 -16.41 -15.37 17.12
CA ARG A 59 -16.40 -15.49 18.59
C ARG A 59 -17.22 -14.39 19.28
N ARG A 60 -17.30 -13.18 18.70
CA ARG A 60 -18.13 -12.08 19.20
C ARG A 60 -19.59 -12.21 18.78
N GLY A 61 -19.87 -12.70 17.58
CA GLY A 61 -21.23 -13.01 17.11
C GLY A 61 -21.88 -14.17 17.86
N PHE A 62 -21.09 -15.15 18.30
CA PHE A 62 -21.54 -16.17 19.27
C PHE A 62 -21.63 -15.61 20.70
N ALA A 63 -20.89 -14.55 21.01
CA ALA A 63 -21.00 -13.80 22.25
C ALA A 63 -22.17 -12.81 22.26
N LYS A 64 -23.28 -13.11 21.57
CA LYS A 64 -24.64 -12.76 22.04
C LYS A 64 -24.93 -13.46 23.37
N THR A 65 -24.09 -13.18 24.35
CA THR A 65 -24.16 -13.67 25.71
C THR A 65 -25.13 -12.78 26.47
N PRO A 66 -25.62 -13.22 27.64
CA PRO A 66 -26.84 -12.75 28.33
C PRO A 66 -27.06 -11.24 28.44
N VAL A 67 -26.04 -10.42 28.21
CA VAL A 67 -26.08 -8.95 28.13
C VAL A 67 -26.95 -8.44 26.98
N GLU A 68 -26.89 -8.99 25.77
CA GLU A 68 -27.79 -8.53 24.69
C GLU A 68 -29.24 -8.93 24.96
N ALA A 69 -29.45 -10.16 25.43
CA ALA A 69 -30.76 -10.63 25.86
C ALA A 69 -31.33 -9.78 27.01
N SER A 70 -30.50 -9.36 27.97
CA SER A 70 -30.91 -8.49 29.07
C SER A 70 -31.04 -7.01 28.68
N VAL A 71 -30.31 -6.52 27.67
CA VAL A 71 -30.47 -5.18 27.09
C VAL A 71 -31.74 -5.10 26.23
N GLU A 72 -32.03 -6.14 25.44
CA GLU A 72 -33.27 -6.28 24.67
C GLU A 72 -34.47 -6.44 25.60
N GLU A 73 -34.34 -7.21 26.68
CA GLU A 73 -35.36 -7.31 27.74
C GLU A 73 -35.56 -6.00 28.51
N ALA A 74 -34.49 -5.23 28.76
CA ALA A 74 -34.57 -3.91 29.40
C ALA A 74 -35.14 -2.83 28.46
N ALA A 75 -34.87 -2.90 27.15
CA ALA A 75 -35.41 -2.00 26.14
C ALA A 75 -36.90 -2.29 25.82
N ALA A 76 -37.33 -3.55 25.98
CA ALA A 76 -38.72 -3.97 25.79
C ALA A 76 -39.66 -3.58 26.95
N LYS A 77 -39.13 -3.16 28.11
CA LYS A 77 -39.90 -2.69 29.26
C LYS A 77 -39.85 -1.15 29.33
N PRO A 78 -40.91 -0.43 28.91
CA PRO A 78 -40.90 1.04 28.95
C PRO A 78 -40.94 1.51 30.41
N GLY A 79 -39.92 2.29 30.82
CA GLY A 79 -39.85 2.91 32.16
C GLY A 79 -38.66 2.52 33.03
N LEU A 80 -37.75 1.65 32.57
CA LEU A 80 -36.48 1.39 33.27
C LEU A 80 -35.48 2.51 32.94
N GLU A 81 -35.10 3.31 33.94
CA GLU A 81 -34.01 4.28 33.79
C GLU A 81 -32.71 3.51 33.47
N LYS A 82 -32.11 3.80 32.32
CA LYS A 82 -30.86 3.15 31.91
C LYS A 82 -29.80 3.50 32.94
N THR A 83 -29.31 2.52 33.68
CA THR A 83 -28.25 2.80 34.65
C THR A 83 -27.00 3.33 33.93
N PRO A 84 -26.22 4.24 34.53
CA PRO A 84 -25.04 4.82 33.90
C PRO A 84 -24.02 3.77 33.41
N LYS A 85 -23.96 2.60 34.08
CA LYS A 85 -23.13 1.45 33.65
C LYS A 85 -23.63 0.80 32.35
N THR A 86 -24.95 0.76 32.12
CA THR A 86 -25.54 0.22 30.89
C THR A 86 -25.26 1.13 29.70
N GLU A 87 -25.37 2.45 29.89
CA GLU A 87 -25.03 3.43 28.85
C GLU A 87 -23.53 3.41 28.52
N GLU A 88 -22.65 3.44 29.52
CA GLU A 88 -21.19 3.39 29.30
C GLU A 88 -20.76 2.10 28.56
N THR A 89 -21.38 0.97 28.89
CA THR A 89 -21.10 -0.31 28.22
C THR A 89 -21.60 -0.32 26.78
N MET A 90 -22.76 0.30 26.49
CA MET A 90 -23.30 0.43 25.13
C MET A 90 -22.42 1.33 24.27
N THR A 91 -22.04 2.51 24.77
CA THR A 91 -21.17 3.44 24.03
C THR A 91 -19.81 2.83 23.72
N LYS A 92 -19.24 2.05 24.64
CA LYS A 92 -17.95 1.38 24.43
C LYS A 92 -18.03 0.27 23.37
N ARG A 93 -19.15 -0.45 23.31
CA ARG A 93 -19.41 -1.46 22.27
C ARG A 93 -19.61 -0.85 20.89
N GLU A 94 -20.39 0.22 20.79
CA GLU A 94 -20.62 0.95 19.51
C GLU A 94 -19.31 1.49 18.92
N ILE A 95 -18.44 2.07 19.76
CA ILE A 95 -17.12 2.56 19.33
C ILE A 95 -16.24 1.39 18.83
N GLN A 96 -16.29 0.25 19.52
CA GLN A 96 -15.51 -0.93 19.18
C GLN A 96 -16.00 -1.61 17.89
N GLU A 97 -17.31 -1.70 17.67
CA GLU A 97 -17.92 -2.17 16.42
C GLU A 97 -17.58 -1.25 15.24
N ALA A 98 -17.62 0.07 15.43
CA ALA A 98 -17.23 1.03 14.41
C ALA A 98 -15.76 0.89 14.00
N GLY A 99 -14.84 0.72 14.97
CA GLY A 99 -13.42 0.46 14.70
C GLY A 99 -13.19 -0.86 13.96
N TYR A 100 -14.01 -1.86 14.26
CA TYR A 100 -13.98 -3.15 13.60
C TYR A 100 -14.48 -3.10 12.15
N HIS A 101 -15.60 -2.42 11.90
CA HIS A 101 -16.14 -2.21 10.55
C HIS A 101 -15.19 -1.39 9.67
N MET A 102 -14.54 -0.37 10.25
CA MET A 102 -13.51 0.40 9.56
C MET A 102 -12.35 -0.52 9.13
N THR A 103 -11.89 -1.40 10.02
CA THR A 103 -10.81 -2.36 9.73
C THR A 103 -11.22 -3.40 8.67
N TYR A 104 -12.45 -3.92 8.74
CA TYR A 104 -13.02 -4.83 7.74
C TYR A 104 -12.96 -4.24 6.33
N ARG A 105 -13.37 -2.97 6.21
CA ARG A 105 -13.38 -2.25 4.93
C ARG A 105 -11.96 -1.94 4.46
N SER A 106 -11.08 -1.54 5.37
CA SER A 106 -9.66 -1.31 5.08
C SER A 106 -8.99 -2.53 4.44
N LEU A 107 -9.20 -3.72 5.00
CA LEU A 107 -8.58 -4.95 4.54
C LEU A 107 -9.17 -5.44 3.21
N LYS A 108 -10.49 -5.29 2.99
CA LYS A 108 -11.15 -5.64 1.73
C LYS A 108 -10.59 -4.83 0.55
N TYR A 109 -10.21 -3.58 0.79
CA TYR A 109 -9.57 -2.71 -0.21
C TYR A 109 -8.04 -2.68 -0.09
N GLY A 110 -7.44 -3.50 0.76
CA GLY A 110 -6.02 -3.45 1.08
C GLY A 110 -5.10 -3.66 -0.13
N VAL A 111 -5.50 -4.49 -1.09
CA VAL A 111 -4.76 -4.69 -2.36
C VAL A 111 -4.66 -3.40 -3.17
N LEU A 112 -5.75 -2.64 -3.26
CA LEU A 112 -5.80 -1.38 -4.01
C LEU A 112 -4.88 -0.34 -3.38
N VAL A 113 -4.87 -0.30 -2.05
CA VAL A 113 -4.01 0.57 -1.25
C VAL A 113 -2.55 0.18 -1.38
N MET A 114 -2.22 -1.12 -1.30
CA MET A 114 -0.86 -1.62 -1.50
C MET A 114 -0.35 -1.24 -2.89
N GLY A 115 -1.16 -1.48 -3.93
CA GLY A 115 -0.84 -1.07 -5.30
C GLY A 115 -0.53 0.43 -5.38
N LEU A 116 -1.39 1.27 -4.80
CA LEU A 116 -1.19 2.72 -4.77
C LEU A 116 0.10 3.14 -4.04
N VAL A 117 0.40 2.54 -2.89
CA VAL A 117 1.63 2.85 -2.12
C VAL A 117 2.87 2.47 -2.91
N PHE A 118 2.91 1.26 -3.48
CA PHE A 118 4.03 0.82 -4.29
C PHE A 118 4.18 1.64 -5.58
N THR A 119 3.08 2.05 -6.20
CA THR A 119 3.11 2.99 -7.33
C THR A 119 3.68 4.35 -6.91
N ALA A 120 3.29 4.90 -5.76
CA ALA A 120 3.83 6.16 -5.25
C ALA A 120 5.34 6.07 -4.97
N PHE A 121 5.80 4.96 -4.39
CA PHE A 121 7.23 4.71 -4.16
C PHE A 121 8.01 4.51 -5.47
N PHE A 122 7.43 3.80 -6.42
CA PHE A 122 8.02 3.64 -7.75
C PHE A 122 8.15 5.00 -8.45
N LEU A 123 7.10 5.82 -8.38
CA LEU A 123 7.10 7.17 -8.92
C LEU A 123 8.19 8.03 -8.25
N PHE A 124 8.30 7.96 -6.92
CA PHE A 124 9.37 8.61 -6.18
C PHE A 124 10.76 8.17 -6.64
N GLU A 125 11.01 6.88 -6.84
CA GLU A 125 12.28 6.38 -7.33
C GLU A 125 12.62 6.99 -8.70
N VAL A 126 11.64 7.05 -9.60
CA VAL A 126 11.79 7.63 -10.94
C VAL A 126 12.09 9.14 -10.86
N LEU A 127 11.36 9.90 -10.03
CA LEU A 127 11.58 11.34 -9.89
C LEU A 127 12.89 11.67 -9.16
N ALA A 128 13.26 10.89 -8.15
CA ALA A 128 14.46 11.14 -7.33
C ALA A 128 15.75 10.63 -8.01
N GLY A 129 15.64 9.84 -9.08
CA GLY A 129 16.78 9.28 -9.80
C GLY A 129 17.63 8.31 -8.97
N LEU A 130 17.07 7.78 -7.87
CA LEU A 130 17.77 6.89 -6.94
C LEU A 130 17.59 5.44 -7.38
N ARG A 131 18.57 4.59 -7.05
CA ARG A 131 18.43 3.13 -7.17
C ARG A 131 18.12 2.58 -5.79
N LEU A 132 16.84 2.40 -5.49
CA LEU A 132 16.45 1.78 -4.23
C LEU A 132 16.80 0.29 -4.27
N HIS A 133 17.42 -0.19 -3.19
CA HIS A 133 17.74 -1.60 -3.06
C HIS A 133 16.44 -2.41 -2.91
N PRO A 134 16.31 -3.63 -3.48
CA PRO A 134 15.10 -4.45 -3.37
C PRO A 134 14.61 -4.67 -1.92
N VAL A 135 15.54 -4.68 -0.97
CA VAL A 135 15.27 -4.79 0.47
C VAL A 135 14.41 -3.63 0.99
N HIS A 136 14.58 -2.41 0.47
CA HIS A 136 13.80 -1.25 0.92
C HIS A 136 12.32 -1.40 0.56
N TYR A 137 12.02 -1.91 -0.63
CA TYR A 137 10.66 -2.25 -1.04
C TYR A 137 10.04 -3.30 -0.13
N GLY A 138 10.81 -4.34 0.22
CA GLY A 138 10.37 -5.37 1.17
C GLY A 138 10.04 -4.80 2.56
N LEU A 139 10.90 -3.92 3.08
CA LEU A 139 10.69 -3.27 4.39
C LEU A 139 9.51 -2.31 4.40
N VAL A 140 9.29 -1.54 3.33
CA VAL A 140 8.09 -0.70 3.18
C VAL A 140 6.84 -1.57 3.15
N GLY A 141 6.87 -2.67 2.41
CA GLY A 141 5.79 -3.66 2.40
C GLY A 141 5.49 -4.26 3.77
N ALA A 142 6.53 -4.64 4.52
CA ALA A 142 6.39 -5.15 5.88
C ALA A 142 5.81 -4.08 6.84
N ALA A 143 6.24 -2.83 6.72
CA ALA A 143 5.68 -1.72 7.50
C ALA A 143 4.20 -1.46 7.18
N LEU A 144 3.76 -1.67 5.93
CA LEU A 144 2.34 -1.63 5.58
C LEU A 144 1.56 -2.78 6.20
N CYS A 145 2.11 -3.99 6.26
CA CYS A 145 1.48 -5.10 6.99
C CYS A 145 1.33 -4.77 8.49
N LEU A 146 2.39 -4.22 9.10
CA LEU A 146 2.34 -3.78 10.50
C LEU A 146 1.33 -2.65 10.71
N PHE A 147 1.17 -1.74 9.76
CA PHE A 147 0.11 -0.72 9.79
C PHE A 147 -1.28 -1.36 9.89
N TYR A 148 -1.61 -2.36 9.06
CA TYR A 148 -2.91 -3.02 9.13
C TYR A 148 -3.10 -3.83 10.43
N MET A 149 -2.05 -4.49 10.92
CA MET A 149 -2.10 -5.17 12.21
C MET A 149 -2.30 -4.19 13.37
N ALA A 150 -1.58 -3.07 13.36
CA ALA A 150 -1.73 -2.01 14.35
C ALA A 150 -3.11 -1.36 14.28
N LEU A 151 -3.66 -1.14 13.09
CA LEU A 151 -5.01 -0.61 12.90
C LEU A 151 -6.06 -1.55 13.49
N LEU A 152 -5.93 -2.87 13.27
CA LEU A 152 -6.80 -3.88 13.87
C LEU A 152 -6.68 -3.87 15.40
N ALA A 153 -5.46 -3.89 15.93
CA ALA A 153 -5.23 -3.93 17.37
C ALA A 153 -5.69 -2.63 18.07
N LEU A 154 -5.36 -1.46 17.52
CA LEU A 154 -5.76 -0.17 18.06
C LEU A 154 -7.25 0.09 17.88
N GLY A 155 -7.85 -0.37 16.78
CA GLY A 155 -9.29 -0.27 16.55
C GLY A 155 -10.13 -1.03 17.58
N GLU A 156 -9.54 -1.98 18.32
CA GLU A 156 -10.21 -2.68 19.42
C GLU A 156 -10.26 -1.86 20.73
N VAL A 157 -9.37 -0.88 20.91
CA VAL A 157 -9.19 -0.12 22.16
C VAL A 157 -9.40 1.39 22.01
N LEU A 158 -9.30 1.93 20.81
CA LEU A 158 -9.39 3.37 20.53
C LEU A 158 -10.51 3.70 19.55
N PRO A 159 -11.02 4.96 19.59
CA PRO A 159 -11.91 5.47 18.56
C PRO A 159 -11.27 5.38 17.15
N PRO A 160 -12.06 5.16 16.08
CA PRO A 160 -11.55 4.82 14.75
C PRO A 160 -10.55 5.85 14.18
N GLY A 161 -10.77 7.14 14.44
CA GLY A 161 -9.86 8.21 14.00
C GLY A 161 -8.51 8.18 14.70
N LEU A 162 -8.47 7.93 16.01
CA LEU A 162 -7.24 7.87 16.80
C LEU A 162 -6.48 6.57 16.54
N ALA A 163 -7.18 5.45 16.39
CA ALA A 163 -6.59 4.18 16.00
C ALA A 163 -5.85 4.30 14.66
N TYR A 164 -6.49 4.95 13.68
CA TYR A 164 -5.89 5.22 12.38
C TYR A 164 -4.65 6.12 12.48
N ALA A 165 -4.77 7.24 13.17
CA ALA A 165 -3.65 8.18 13.32
C ALA A 165 -2.45 7.53 14.01
N GLY A 166 -2.68 6.77 15.10
CA GLY A 166 -1.63 6.04 15.80
C GLY A 166 -0.93 5.01 14.92
N ALA A 167 -1.69 4.18 14.20
CA ALA A 167 -1.14 3.20 13.28
C ALA A 167 -0.33 3.87 12.14
N ALA A 168 -0.89 4.92 11.53
CA ALA A 168 -0.26 5.64 10.43
C ALA A 168 1.03 6.33 10.84
N VAL A 169 1.07 6.96 12.02
CA VAL A 169 2.28 7.60 12.56
C VAL A 169 3.34 6.55 12.89
N ALA A 170 2.96 5.44 13.52
CA ALA A 170 3.91 4.38 13.87
C ALA A 170 4.57 3.75 12.62
N SER A 171 3.78 3.39 11.61
CA SER A 171 4.30 2.82 10.36
C SER A 171 5.11 3.84 9.55
N SER A 172 4.63 5.09 9.49
CA SER A 172 5.35 6.15 8.78
C SER A 172 6.67 6.51 9.44
N ALA A 173 6.73 6.51 10.78
CA ALA A 173 7.96 6.73 11.52
C ALA A 173 9.01 5.66 11.18
N LEU A 174 8.63 4.38 11.16
CA LEU A 174 9.53 3.29 10.77
C LEU A 174 10.13 3.51 9.37
N ILE A 175 9.28 3.85 8.40
CA ILE A 175 9.72 4.07 7.01
C ILE A 175 10.61 5.32 6.90
N VAL A 176 10.18 6.44 7.48
CA VAL A 176 10.88 7.73 7.37
C VAL A 176 12.21 7.70 8.11
N LEU A 177 12.27 7.13 9.33
CA LEU A 177 13.51 6.99 10.09
C LEU A 177 14.51 6.09 9.36
N TYR A 178 14.06 4.96 8.82
CA TYR A 178 14.90 4.07 8.02
C TYR A 178 15.43 4.78 6.76
N SER A 179 14.56 5.52 6.06
CA SER A 179 14.96 6.30 4.88
C SER A 179 15.90 7.45 5.22
N ALA A 180 15.72 8.13 6.35
CA ALA A 180 16.64 9.18 6.81
C ALA A 180 18.03 8.61 7.10
N ALA A 181 18.11 7.44 7.75
CA ALA A 181 19.36 6.77 8.05
C ALA A 181 20.14 6.34 6.79
N ILE A 182 19.44 5.86 5.75
CA ILE A 182 20.11 5.33 4.54
C ILE A 182 20.42 6.41 3.51
N LEU A 183 19.54 7.41 3.35
CA LEU A 183 19.69 8.39 2.28
C LEU A 183 20.61 9.57 2.64
N HIS A 184 21.12 9.64 3.88
CA HIS A 184 22.00 10.70 4.42
C HIS A 184 21.57 12.12 4.00
N GLY A 185 20.26 12.39 3.93
CA GLY A 185 19.73 13.64 3.40
C GLY A 185 18.30 13.90 3.82
N TYR A 186 18.11 14.93 4.67
CA TYR A 186 16.81 15.31 5.22
C TYR A 186 15.76 15.68 4.16
N GLY A 187 16.19 16.28 3.03
CA GLY A 187 15.26 16.64 1.95
C GLY A 187 14.58 15.43 1.30
N ARG A 188 15.31 14.31 1.12
CA ARG A 188 14.75 13.09 0.53
C ARG A 188 13.84 12.36 1.52
N ALA A 189 14.23 12.33 2.81
CA ALA A 189 13.40 11.79 3.87
C ALA A 189 12.10 12.59 4.04
N ALA A 190 12.15 13.92 3.94
CA ALA A 190 10.98 14.78 3.98
C ALA A 190 10.03 14.53 2.79
N LEU A 191 10.58 14.30 1.59
CA LEU A 191 9.78 13.95 0.42
C LEU A 191 9.06 12.59 0.61
N ILE A 192 9.77 11.58 1.14
CA ILE A 192 9.18 10.28 1.49
C ILE A 192 8.09 10.45 2.55
N ALA A 193 8.33 11.25 3.59
CA ALA A 193 7.34 11.55 4.61
C ALA A 193 6.10 12.23 4.01
N GLY A 194 6.28 13.19 3.09
CA GLY A 194 5.19 13.86 2.37
C GLY A 194 4.37 12.90 1.50
N LEU A 195 5.04 12.00 0.77
CA LEU A 195 4.37 10.96 -0.01
C LEU A 195 3.59 9.99 0.88
N LEU A 196 4.18 9.53 1.99
CA LEU A 196 3.50 8.70 2.96
C LEU A 196 2.29 9.40 3.57
N ALA A 197 2.42 10.68 3.91
CA ALA A 197 1.33 11.47 4.45
C ALA A 197 0.20 11.61 3.43
N ALA A 198 0.51 11.84 2.15
CA ALA A 198 -0.48 11.91 1.07
C ALA A 198 -1.21 10.57 0.88
N VAL A 199 -0.47 9.45 0.90
CA VAL A 199 -1.03 8.11 0.79
C VAL A 199 -1.92 7.77 1.98
N HIS A 200 -1.44 7.99 3.22
CA HIS A 200 -2.25 7.77 4.43
C HIS A 200 -3.43 8.75 4.52
N SER A 201 -3.32 9.97 4.01
CA SER A 201 -4.47 10.90 3.98
C SER A 201 -5.54 10.42 2.99
N THR A 202 -5.13 9.98 1.80
CA THR A 202 -6.03 9.40 0.81
C THR A 202 -6.71 8.16 1.37
N LEU A 203 -5.95 7.29 2.02
CA LEU A 203 -6.46 6.10 2.68
C LEU A 203 -7.50 6.46 3.75
N TYR A 204 -7.22 7.43 4.61
CA TYR A 204 -8.17 7.89 5.63
C TYR A 204 -9.52 8.32 5.03
N VAL A 205 -9.48 9.09 3.93
CA VAL A 205 -10.70 9.52 3.21
C VAL A 205 -11.47 8.32 2.66
N VAL A 206 -10.77 7.36 2.04
CA VAL A 206 -11.39 6.13 1.50
C VAL A 206 -12.06 5.32 2.61
N LEU A 207 -11.41 5.16 3.78
CA LEU A 207 -12.01 4.44 4.90
C LEU A 207 -13.25 5.15 5.47
N ARG A 208 -13.25 6.49 5.54
CA ARG A 208 -14.36 7.27 6.12
C ARG A 208 -15.61 7.27 5.24
N MET A 209 -15.45 7.06 3.93
CA MET A 209 -16.54 7.09 2.95
C MET A 209 -17.28 5.75 2.92
N ASP A 210 -18.31 5.58 3.76
CA ASP A 210 -19.00 4.29 3.92
C ASP A 210 -19.61 3.75 2.61
N LYS A 211 -20.28 4.64 1.86
CA LYS A 211 -20.96 4.33 0.60
C LYS A 211 -20.13 4.58 -0.65
N TYR A 212 -19.02 5.32 -0.55
CA TYR A 212 -18.24 5.80 -1.71
C TYR A 212 -16.77 5.36 -1.72
N ALA A 213 -16.39 4.38 -0.88
CA ALA A 213 -15.01 3.90 -0.82
C ALA A 213 -14.47 3.43 -2.18
N LEU A 214 -15.28 2.72 -2.97
CA LEU A 214 -14.88 2.26 -4.30
C LEU A 214 -14.60 3.45 -5.24
N LEU A 215 -15.45 4.48 -5.21
CA LEU A 215 -15.31 5.68 -6.03
C LEU A 215 -14.06 6.49 -5.63
N ALA A 216 -13.84 6.68 -4.33
CA ALA A 216 -12.65 7.37 -3.83
C ALA A 216 -11.37 6.60 -4.18
N GLY A 217 -11.39 5.27 -4.07
CA GLY A 217 -10.27 4.40 -4.44
C GLY A 217 -9.95 4.42 -5.93
N THR A 218 -10.95 4.33 -6.80
CA THR A 218 -10.73 4.41 -8.25
C THR A 218 -10.25 5.80 -8.67
N ALA A 219 -10.80 6.88 -8.11
CA ALA A 219 -10.31 8.23 -8.35
C ALA A 219 -8.82 8.37 -7.97
N ALA A 220 -8.42 7.86 -6.81
CA ALA A 220 -7.03 7.86 -6.37
C ALA A 220 -6.11 7.08 -7.32
N LEU A 221 -6.55 5.91 -7.80
CA LEU A 221 -5.81 5.13 -8.80
C LEU A 221 -5.67 5.86 -10.13
N PHE A 222 -6.73 6.53 -10.61
CA PHE A 222 -6.68 7.32 -11.84
C PHE A 222 -5.67 8.46 -11.72
N VAL A 223 -5.65 9.18 -10.58
CA VAL A 223 -4.67 10.23 -10.32
C VAL A 223 -3.25 9.67 -10.28
N ALA A 224 -3.04 8.55 -9.58
CA ALA A 224 -1.72 7.92 -9.50
C ALA A 224 -1.22 7.42 -10.86
N LEU A 225 -2.08 6.76 -11.63
CA LEU A 225 -1.75 6.32 -12.99
C LEU A 225 -1.46 7.52 -13.90
N GLY A 226 -2.29 8.58 -13.83
CA GLY A 226 -2.07 9.82 -14.56
C GLY A 226 -0.72 10.47 -14.22
N ALA A 227 -0.35 10.47 -12.93
CA ALA A 227 0.97 10.94 -12.50
C ALA A 227 2.09 10.09 -13.10
N VAL A 228 2.00 8.75 -13.04
CA VAL A 228 2.98 7.84 -13.66
C VAL A 228 3.11 8.11 -15.16
N MET A 229 2.01 8.29 -15.87
CA MET A 229 2.02 8.60 -17.31
C MET A 229 2.66 9.97 -17.58
N TYR A 230 2.33 11.00 -16.79
CA TYR A 230 2.86 12.34 -16.95
C TYR A 230 4.37 12.40 -16.70
N PHE A 231 4.84 11.80 -15.60
CA PHE A 231 6.25 11.83 -15.23
C PHE A 231 7.10 10.88 -16.08
N SER A 232 6.55 9.74 -16.53
CA SER A 232 7.27 8.85 -17.45
C SER A 232 7.49 9.48 -18.83
N ARG A 233 6.72 10.51 -19.23
CA ARG A 233 6.92 11.23 -20.50
C ARG A 233 8.28 11.90 -20.63
N LYS A 234 8.87 12.35 -19.53
CA LYS A 234 10.20 13.00 -19.52
C LYS A 234 11.36 12.01 -19.40
N VAL A 235 11.06 10.71 -19.31
CA VAL A 235 12.09 9.69 -19.41
C VAL A 235 12.38 9.52 -20.90
N ASP A 236 13.55 10.01 -21.33
CA ASP A 236 14.01 9.90 -22.72
C ASP A 236 14.10 8.42 -23.14
N TRP A 237 12.99 7.89 -23.65
CA TRP A 237 12.92 6.59 -24.31
C TRP A 237 13.25 6.70 -25.80
N SER A 238 13.06 7.89 -26.38
CA SER A 238 13.06 8.11 -27.84
C SER A 238 14.40 8.62 -28.40
N SER A 239 15.32 9.09 -27.54
CA SER A 239 16.67 9.46 -27.99
C SER A 239 17.48 8.27 -28.53
N GLU A 240 17.04 7.03 -28.28
CA GLU A 240 17.64 5.80 -28.81
C GLU A 240 17.08 5.38 -30.18
N GLU A 241 15.95 5.95 -30.62
CA GLU A 241 15.27 5.58 -31.87
C GLU A 241 15.74 6.47 -33.04
N THR A 242 15.97 7.76 -32.80
CA THR A 242 16.49 8.69 -33.82
C THR A 242 17.94 8.38 -34.22
N GLY A 243 18.74 7.84 -33.32
CA GLY A 243 20.09 7.32 -33.64
C GLY A 243 20.06 6.09 -34.55
N ARG A 244 18.92 5.42 -34.67
CA ARG A 244 18.72 4.26 -35.55
C ARG A 244 18.33 4.66 -36.98
N ALA A 245 17.66 5.81 -37.15
CA ALA A 245 17.26 6.36 -38.46
C ALA A 245 18.36 7.16 -39.17
N VAL A 246 19.35 7.66 -38.43
CA VAL A 246 20.54 8.34 -38.99
C VAL A 246 21.66 7.34 -39.32
N ALA A 247 21.59 6.11 -38.78
CA ALA A 247 22.59 5.06 -38.96
C ALA A 247 22.17 3.94 -39.93
N SER A 248 21.00 4.07 -40.57
CA SER A 248 20.51 3.22 -41.66
C SER A 248 20.52 3.99 -42.97
#